data_AF-A0A931F9Z3-F1
#
_entry.id   AF-A0A931F9Z3-F1
#
_cell.length_a   1.000
_cell.length_b   1.000
_cell.length_c   1.000
_cell.angle_alpha   90.00
_cell.angle_beta   90.00
_cell.angle_gamma   90.00
#
_symmetry.space_group_name_H-M   'P 1'
#
loop_
_entity.id
_entity.type
_entity.pdbx_description
1 polymer ?
#
loop_
_entity_poly.entity_id
_entity_poly.type
_entity_poly.pdbx_seq_one_letter_code
_entity_poly.pdbx_strand_id
1 'polypeptide(L)'
;MDDFYRFSLAQDVNDLSEAHALRLLRYEPRFPDSEFWWLDKDQDLHGKVFLLRKDDRATASLRIVPVTATTTEIERLGLLPEELVGDPGVWELGRLVSLSSRGRDLPYSRLLFGWASAWALGNLPIEKVVSYCRRGKLSGFTACGAEVVAGPYEVPGRGDDYFTIVADVAVVVERLVDYGFKPLVEAAAAGKSEFSLEDFVGPRPDVSDSTTLEPAK
;
A
#
# COMPACT_ATOMS: atom_id res chain seq x y z
N MET A 1 22.97 1.14 12.94
CA MET A 1 22.39 1.83 11.78
C MET A 1 20.91 1.83 12.07
N ASP A 2 20.34 3.01 12.27
CA ASP A 2 18.96 3.13 12.77
C ASP A 2 17.99 2.68 11.67
N ASP A 3 17.06 1.79 12.02
CA ASP A 3 16.05 1.27 11.10
C ASP A 3 15.05 2.38 10.76
N PHE A 4 15.30 3.08 9.65
CA PHE A 4 14.52 4.24 9.25
C PHE A 4 13.68 3.97 8.00
N TYR A 5 12.43 4.43 8.05
CA TYR A 5 11.40 4.30 7.05
C TYR A 5 11.06 5.69 6.51
N ARG A 6 11.19 5.88 5.19
CA ARG A 6 10.80 7.12 4.50
C ARG A 6 9.61 6.87 3.58
N PHE A 7 8.52 7.58 3.82
CA PHE A 7 7.33 7.63 2.99
C PHE A 7 7.38 8.85 2.10
N SER A 8 6.97 8.72 0.86
CA SER A 8 7.02 9.82 -0.10
C SER A 8 6.05 9.61 -1.25
N LEU A 9 5.65 10.71 -1.87
CA LEU A 9 5.10 10.70 -3.22
C LEU A 9 6.25 10.75 -4.21
N ALA A 10 6.16 10.00 -5.30
CA ALA A 10 7.07 10.14 -6.43
C ALA A 10 7.04 11.58 -6.96
N GLN A 11 8.20 12.23 -7.03
CA GLN A 11 8.38 13.61 -7.49
C GLN A 11 8.97 13.67 -8.90
N ASP A 12 9.71 12.65 -9.32
CA ASP A 12 10.43 12.64 -10.58
C ASP A 12 10.47 11.26 -11.26
N VAL A 13 11.14 11.20 -12.42
CA VAL A 13 11.27 9.98 -13.24
C VAL A 13 12.08 8.89 -12.53
N ASN A 14 13.00 9.24 -11.63
CA ASN A 14 13.80 8.26 -10.89
C ASN A 14 12.91 7.55 -9.87
N ASP A 15 12.06 8.28 -9.15
CA ASP A 15 11.08 7.70 -8.23
C ASP A 15 10.13 6.73 -8.95
N LEU A 16 9.63 7.12 -10.12
CA LEU A 16 8.77 6.26 -10.94
C LEU A 16 9.51 5.02 -11.44
N SER A 17 10.80 5.16 -11.76
CA SER A 17 11.65 4.05 -12.16
C SER A 17 11.88 3.07 -11.01
N GLU A 18 12.07 3.56 -9.78
CA GLU A 18 12.15 2.71 -8.58
C GLU A 18 10.85 1.94 -8.33
N ALA A 19 9.70 2.61 -8.43
CA ALA A 19 8.39 1.98 -8.31
C ALA A 19 8.22 0.86 -9.35
N HIS A 20 8.56 1.14 -10.61
CA HIS A 20 8.45 0.20 -11.71
C HIS A 20 9.40 -1.00 -11.53
N ALA A 21 10.67 -0.77 -11.18
CA ALA A 21 11.64 -1.83 -10.93
C ALA A 21 11.19 -2.77 -9.80
N LEU A 22 10.59 -2.23 -8.73
CA LEU A 22 10.04 -3.03 -7.63
C LEU A 22 8.90 -3.95 -8.09
N ARG A 23 8.06 -3.47 -9.01
CA ARG A 23 6.96 -4.26 -9.59
C ARG A 23 7.50 -5.38 -10.47
N LEU A 24 8.45 -5.08 -11.37
CA LEU A 24 9.10 -6.09 -12.21
C LEU A 24 9.72 -7.20 -11.35
N LEU A 25 10.49 -6.84 -10.33
CA LEU A 25 11.12 -7.80 -9.42
C LEU A 25 10.13 -8.76 -8.74
N ARG A 26 8.88 -8.34 -8.53
CA ARG A 26 7.86 -9.17 -7.84
C ARG A 26 6.93 -9.91 -8.79
N TYR A 27 6.70 -9.38 -9.99
CA TYR A 27 5.74 -9.95 -10.94
C TYR A 27 6.40 -10.75 -12.05
N GLU A 28 7.60 -10.37 -12.51
CA GLU A 28 8.33 -11.09 -13.57
C GLU A 28 8.56 -12.56 -13.22
N PRO A 29 9.07 -12.92 -12.02
CA PRO A 29 9.24 -14.32 -11.65
C PRO A 29 7.94 -15.10 -11.47
N ARG A 30 6.81 -14.39 -11.31
CA ARG A 30 5.50 -15.00 -11.06
C ARG A 30 4.73 -15.24 -12.34
N PHE A 31 4.92 -14.38 -13.34
CA PHE A 31 4.20 -14.38 -14.61
C PHE A 31 5.18 -14.25 -15.79
N PRO A 32 6.15 -15.16 -15.95
CA PRO A 32 7.26 -14.99 -16.90
C PRO A 32 6.81 -14.82 -18.35
N ASP A 33 5.63 -15.34 -18.70
CA ASP A 33 5.07 -15.30 -20.05
C ASP A 33 4.08 -14.12 -20.27
N SER A 34 3.97 -13.18 -19.32
CA SER A 34 3.08 -12.02 -19.42
C SER A 34 3.72 -10.87 -20.19
N GLU A 35 2.94 -10.16 -21.00
CA GLU A 35 3.41 -8.96 -21.72
C GLU A 35 3.57 -7.71 -20.83
N PHE A 36 3.28 -7.80 -19.52
CA PHE A 36 3.43 -6.74 -18.50
C PHE A 36 2.92 -5.34 -18.88
N TRP A 37 2.00 -5.22 -19.84
CA TRP A 37 1.40 -3.94 -20.25
C TRP A 37 0.76 -3.18 -19.06
N TRP A 38 0.32 -3.92 -18.04
CA TRP A 38 -0.26 -3.42 -16.80
C TRP A 38 0.78 -2.92 -15.78
N LEU A 39 2.07 -3.08 -16.07
CA LEU A 39 3.18 -2.48 -15.35
C LEU A 39 3.77 -1.25 -16.05
N ASP A 40 3.20 -0.86 -17.19
CA ASP A 40 3.64 0.31 -17.96
C ASP A 40 3.78 1.52 -17.04
N LYS A 41 5.01 2.05 -16.98
CA LYS A 41 5.39 3.18 -16.13
C LYS A 41 4.68 4.47 -16.55
N ASP A 42 4.26 4.60 -17.80
CA ASP A 42 3.61 5.82 -18.27
C ASP A 42 2.22 5.97 -17.64
N GLN A 43 1.59 4.86 -17.25
CA GLN A 43 0.35 4.90 -16.48
C GLN A 43 0.53 5.48 -15.07
N ASP A 44 1.76 5.53 -14.54
CA ASP A 44 2.03 6.16 -13.25
C ASP A 44 1.99 7.70 -13.34
N LEU A 45 2.17 8.28 -14.54
CA LEU A 45 2.10 9.72 -14.76
C LEU A 45 0.69 10.29 -14.57
N HIS A 46 -0.33 9.44 -14.64
CA HIS A 46 -1.74 9.83 -14.48
C HIS A 46 -2.24 9.75 -13.04
N GLY A 47 -1.42 9.26 -12.11
CA GLY A 47 -1.82 9.02 -10.72
C GLY A 47 -0.87 9.63 -9.70
N LYS A 48 -1.12 9.32 -8.43
CA LYS A 48 -0.20 9.53 -7.32
C LYS A 48 0.48 8.20 -7.01
N VAL A 49 1.80 8.16 -7.13
CA VAL A 49 2.61 6.99 -6.75
C VAL A 49 3.22 7.25 -5.39
N PHE A 50 2.91 6.38 -4.44
CA PHE A 50 3.50 6.37 -3.12
C PHE A 50 4.64 5.37 -3.07
N LEU A 51 5.68 5.74 -2.33
CA LEU A 51 6.88 4.95 -2.11
C LEU A 51 7.16 4.87 -0.61
N LEU A 52 7.44 3.65 -0.14
CA LEU A 52 8.10 3.40 1.13
C LEU A 52 9.53 2.99 0.84
N ARG A 53 10.48 3.66 1.50
CA ARG A 53 11.90 3.35 1.48
C ARG A 53 12.39 2.93 2.85
N LYS A 54 13.29 1.96 2.88
CA LYS A 54 14.08 1.60 4.06
C LYS A 54 15.55 1.64 3.66
N ASP A 55 16.38 2.30 4.46
CA ASP A 55 17.81 2.45 4.19
C ASP A 55 18.08 2.98 2.75
N ASP A 56 17.31 4.02 2.37
CA ASP A 56 17.29 4.66 1.03
C ASP A 56 16.93 3.76 -0.16
N ARG A 57 16.38 2.56 0.07
CA ARG A 57 15.92 1.66 -1.00
C ARG A 57 14.41 1.55 -1.00
N ALA A 58 13.77 1.65 -2.17
CA ALA A 58 12.35 1.38 -2.32
C ALA A 58 12.00 -0.08 -1.92
N THR A 59 11.11 -0.23 -0.94
CA THR A 59 10.67 -1.52 -0.42
C THR A 59 9.18 -1.79 -0.63
N ALA A 60 8.37 -0.74 -0.82
CA ALA A 60 6.99 -0.86 -1.27
C ALA A 60 6.60 0.30 -2.19
N SER A 61 5.66 0.05 -3.10
CA SER A 61 5.02 1.06 -3.94
C SER A 61 3.52 0.83 -4.01
N LEU A 62 2.76 1.90 -4.16
CA LEU A 62 1.32 1.92 -4.36
C LEU A 62 0.97 3.04 -5.35
N ARG A 63 -0.03 2.84 -6.21
CA ARG A 63 -0.59 3.91 -7.04
C ARG A 63 -2.04 4.14 -6.66
N ILE A 64 -2.47 5.39 -6.59
CA ILE A 64 -3.88 5.77 -6.69
C ILE A 64 -4.09 6.69 -7.90
N VAL A 65 -5.23 6.56 -8.56
CA VAL A 65 -5.60 7.37 -9.74
C VAL A 65 -7.11 7.57 -9.75
N PRO A 66 -7.65 8.78 -10.04
CA PRO A 66 -9.10 8.96 -10.09
C PRO A 66 -9.69 8.09 -11.21
N VAL A 67 -10.87 7.51 -10.99
CA VAL A 67 -11.52 6.66 -12.03
C VAL A 67 -11.94 7.45 -13.26
N THR A 68 -12.01 8.78 -13.14
CA THR A 68 -12.24 9.70 -14.26
C THR A 68 -11.01 9.90 -15.16
N ALA A 69 -9.83 9.39 -14.78
CA ALA A 69 -8.66 9.40 -15.65
C ALA A 69 -8.84 8.39 -16.79
N THR A 70 -8.40 8.75 -18.00
CA THR A 70 -8.57 7.97 -19.24
C THR A 70 -7.85 6.60 -19.26
N THR A 71 -7.23 6.16 -18.16
CA THR A 71 -6.27 5.05 -18.15
C THR A 71 -6.29 4.26 -16.83
N THR A 72 -7.44 4.05 -16.21
CA THR A 72 -7.51 3.11 -15.08
C THR A 72 -7.40 1.67 -15.57
N GLU A 73 -6.65 0.85 -14.84
CA GLU A 73 -6.45 -0.56 -15.19
C GLU A 73 -7.74 -1.34 -14.96
N ILE A 74 -8.48 -0.99 -13.91
CA ILE A 74 -9.73 -1.66 -13.55
C ILE A 74 -10.81 -1.46 -14.62
N GLU A 75 -10.89 -0.27 -15.22
CA GLU A 75 -11.80 0.01 -16.33
C GLU A 75 -11.38 -0.74 -17.60
N ARG A 76 -10.08 -0.76 -17.93
CA ARG A 76 -9.54 -1.51 -19.09
C ARG A 76 -9.84 -3.01 -19.02
N LEU A 77 -9.89 -3.55 -17.81
CA LEU A 77 -10.24 -4.95 -17.56
C LEU A 77 -11.76 -5.19 -17.52
N GLY A 78 -12.59 -4.15 -17.61
CA GLY A 78 -14.06 -4.25 -17.49
C GLY A 78 -14.51 -4.62 -16.08
N LEU A 79 -13.75 -4.25 -15.06
CA LEU A 79 -13.96 -4.63 -13.66
C LEU A 79 -14.48 -3.48 -12.78
N LEU A 80 -14.59 -2.27 -13.34
CA LEU A 80 -15.13 -1.10 -12.66
C LEU A 80 -16.66 -1.22 -12.60
N PRO A 81 -17.30 -1.22 -11.41
CA PRO A 81 -18.75 -1.22 -11.30
C PRO A 81 -19.38 -0.02 -12.02
N GLU A 82 -20.48 -0.25 -12.76
CA GLU A 82 -21.11 0.75 -13.62
C GLU A 82 -21.51 2.01 -12.85
N GLU A 83 -21.96 1.85 -11.60
CA GLU A 83 -22.37 2.93 -10.72
C GLU A 83 -21.22 3.84 -10.25
N LEU A 84 -19.97 3.40 -10.40
CA LEU A 84 -18.77 4.17 -10.03
C LEU A 84 -18.11 4.83 -11.24
N VAL A 85 -18.56 4.54 -12.47
CA VAL A 85 -17.99 5.11 -13.69
C VAL A 85 -18.19 6.62 -13.71
N GLY A 86 -17.08 7.36 -13.84
CA GLY A 86 -17.10 8.83 -13.92
C GLY A 86 -17.29 9.55 -12.58
N ASP A 87 -17.37 8.83 -11.46
CA ASP A 87 -17.49 9.43 -10.13
C ASP A 87 -16.17 10.11 -9.71
N PRO A 88 -16.14 11.45 -9.49
CA PRO A 88 -14.93 12.17 -9.12
C PRO A 88 -14.41 11.85 -7.71
N GLY A 89 -15.25 11.28 -6.83
CA GLY A 89 -14.90 10.84 -5.48
C GLY A 89 -14.31 9.43 -5.42
N VAL A 90 -14.31 8.69 -6.54
CA VAL A 90 -13.81 7.31 -6.61
C VAL A 90 -12.43 7.27 -7.27
N TRP A 91 -11.50 6.57 -6.63
CA TRP A 91 -10.14 6.40 -7.14
C TRP A 91 -9.78 4.92 -7.22
N GLU A 92 -9.12 4.51 -8.29
CA GLU A 92 -8.50 3.20 -8.37
C GLU A 92 -7.27 3.16 -7.45
N LEU A 93 -7.23 2.21 -6.52
CA LEU A 93 -6.04 1.78 -5.83
C LEU A 93 -5.44 0.60 -6.59
N GLY A 94 -4.24 0.79 -7.13
CA GLY A 94 -3.60 -0.19 -7.99
C GLY A 94 -2.12 -0.35 -7.68
N ARG A 95 -1.53 -1.40 -8.27
CA ARG A 95 -0.07 -1.58 -8.32
C ARG A 95 0.62 -1.62 -6.95
N LEU A 96 -0.11 -2.03 -5.91
CA LEU A 96 0.44 -2.27 -4.59
C LEU A 96 1.41 -3.44 -4.64
N VAL A 97 2.69 -3.15 -4.42
CA VAL A 97 3.75 -4.15 -4.38
C VAL A 97 4.68 -3.89 -3.20
N SER A 98 5.23 -4.95 -2.63
CA SER A 98 6.30 -4.82 -1.65
C SER A 98 7.29 -5.98 -1.74
N LEU A 99 8.52 -5.70 -1.30
CA LEU A 99 9.45 -6.74 -0.86
C LEU A 99 8.88 -7.46 0.37
N SER A 100 9.39 -8.65 0.64
CA SER A 100 9.11 -9.35 1.90
C SER A 100 9.88 -8.67 3.03
N SER A 101 9.17 -8.26 4.08
CA SER A 101 9.78 -7.81 5.34
C SER A 101 10.62 -8.94 5.95
N ARG A 102 11.73 -8.59 6.62
CA ARG A 102 12.65 -9.56 7.25
C ARG A 102 12.88 -9.22 8.73
N GLY A 103 13.14 -10.24 9.54
CA GLY A 103 13.49 -10.06 10.95
C GLY A 103 12.37 -9.36 11.73
N ARG A 104 12.67 -8.16 12.24
CA ARG A 104 11.74 -7.35 13.06
C ARG A 104 10.93 -6.33 12.25
N ASP A 105 11.12 -6.27 10.93
CA ASP A 105 10.41 -5.32 10.09
C ASP A 105 8.90 -5.56 10.08
N LEU A 106 8.14 -4.46 10.21
CA LEU A 106 6.70 -4.49 9.98
C LEU A 106 6.40 -4.76 8.50
N PRO A 107 5.21 -5.31 8.17
CA PRO A 107 4.83 -5.56 6.77
C PRO A 107 4.80 -4.26 5.95
N TYR A 108 5.76 -4.09 5.03
CA TYR A 108 5.93 -2.85 4.26
C TYR A 108 4.68 -2.43 3.48
N SER A 109 3.95 -3.40 2.91
CA SER A 109 2.69 -3.11 2.20
C SER A 109 1.61 -2.54 3.12
N ARG A 110 1.57 -2.94 4.39
CA ARG A 110 0.60 -2.42 5.37
C ARG A 110 0.98 -1.01 5.82
N LEU A 111 2.28 -0.79 6.08
CA LEU A 111 2.80 0.54 6.40
C LEU A 111 2.49 1.53 5.26
N LEU A 112 2.85 1.19 4.01
CA LEU A 112 2.62 2.07 2.88
C LEU A 112 1.12 2.30 2.64
N PHE A 113 0.30 1.26 2.71
CA PHE A 113 -1.15 1.39 2.57
C PHE A 113 -1.74 2.31 3.64
N GLY A 114 -1.34 2.14 4.91
CA GLY A 114 -1.84 2.97 6.00
C GLY A 114 -1.47 4.43 5.85
N TRP A 115 -0.21 4.72 5.53
CA TRP A 115 0.26 6.08 5.29
C TRP A 115 -0.42 6.72 4.08
N ALA A 116 -0.51 6.00 2.96
CA ALA A 116 -1.11 6.51 1.73
C ALA A 116 -2.61 6.79 1.89
N SER A 117 -3.36 5.93 2.58
CA SER A 117 -4.79 6.14 2.84
C SER A 117 -5.04 7.37 3.72
N ALA A 118 -4.27 7.54 4.81
CA ALA A 118 -4.37 8.71 5.67
C ALA A 118 -3.97 10.00 4.94
N TRP A 119 -2.89 9.97 4.15
CA TRP A 119 -2.47 11.10 3.33
C TRP A 119 -3.54 11.46 2.30
N ALA A 120 -4.09 10.46 1.59
CA ALA A 120 -5.11 10.68 0.56
C ALA A 120 -6.38 11.31 1.15
N LEU A 121 -6.86 10.82 2.29
CA LEU A 121 -8.04 11.37 2.99
C LEU A 121 -7.86 12.86 3.34
N GLY A 122 -6.65 13.28 3.71
CA GLY A 122 -6.38 14.67 4.09
C GLY A 122 -6.06 15.62 2.93
N ASN A 123 -5.69 15.09 1.76
CA ASN A 123 -5.11 15.89 0.67
C ASN A 123 -5.84 15.78 -0.67
N LEU A 124 -6.77 14.84 -0.82
CA LEU A 124 -7.48 14.59 -2.08
C LEU A 124 -9.00 14.61 -1.85
N PRO A 125 -9.80 14.98 -2.87
CA PRO A 125 -11.25 14.84 -2.83
C PRO A 125 -11.66 13.38 -3.09
N ILE A 126 -11.14 12.46 -2.29
CA ILE A 126 -11.38 11.03 -2.39
C ILE A 126 -12.36 10.59 -1.30
N GLU A 127 -13.39 9.86 -1.70
CA GLU A 127 -14.37 9.27 -0.80
C GLU A 127 -14.21 7.75 -0.76
N LYS A 128 -14.03 7.14 -1.94
CA LYS A 128 -13.91 5.69 -2.09
C LYS A 128 -12.67 5.30 -2.87
N VAL A 129 -12.11 4.16 -2.51
CA VAL A 129 -11.16 3.43 -3.35
C VAL A 129 -11.82 2.21 -3.95
N VAL A 130 -11.59 1.98 -5.24
CA VAL A 130 -11.87 0.73 -5.92
C VAL A 130 -10.56 0.04 -6.26
N SER A 131 -10.49 -1.27 -6.11
CA SER A 131 -9.32 -2.06 -6.47
C SER A 131 -9.76 -3.43 -6.92
N TYR A 132 -8.84 -4.20 -7.51
CA TYR A 132 -9.04 -5.62 -7.67
C TYR A 132 -7.82 -6.36 -7.10
N CYS A 133 -8.06 -7.46 -6.41
CA CYS A 133 -7.00 -8.18 -5.72
C CYS A 133 -7.19 -9.69 -5.79
N ARG A 134 -6.08 -10.42 -5.64
CA ARG A 134 -6.10 -11.89 -5.58
C ARG A 134 -6.80 -12.39 -4.32
N ARG A 135 -7.42 -13.57 -4.38
CA ARG A 135 -8.05 -14.25 -3.22
C ARG A 135 -7.24 -14.16 -1.93
N GLY A 136 -5.94 -14.46 -1.98
CA GLY A 136 -5.06 -14.47 -0.81
C GLY A 136 -4.76 -13.10 -0.19
N LYS A 137 -5.29 -12.01 -0.72
CA LYS A 137 -5.19 -10.65 -0.14
C LYS A 137 -6.53 -10.11 0.40
N LEU A 138 -7.65 -10.75 0.04
CA LEU A 138 -8.99 -10.32 0.42
C LEU A 138 -9.14 -10.07 1.91
N SER A 139 -8.72 -11.02 2.76
CA SER A 139 -8.88 -10.91 4.21
C SER A 139 -8.19 -9.68 4.82
N GLY A 140 -7.10 -9.22 4.21
CA GLY A 140 -6.42 -7.99 4.66
C GLY A 140 -7.21 -6.74 4.29
N PHE A 141 -7.81 -6.70 3.10
CA PHE A 141 -8.63 -5.58 2.65
C PHE A 141 -9.97 -5.52 3.37
N THR A 142 -10.65 -6.67 3.55
CA THR A 142 -11.93 -6.72 4.26
C THR A 142 -11.78 -6.39 5.74
N ALA A 143 -10.66 -6.78 6.37
CA ALA A 143 -10.30 -6.32 7.71
C ALA A 143 -10.23 -4.79 7.81
N CYS A 144 -9.78 -4.12 6.75
CA CYS A 144 -9.71 -2.66 6.67
C CYS A 144 -11.04 -2.02 6.20
N GLY A 145 -12.15 -2.77 6.16
CA GLY A 145 -13.46 -2.22 5.78
C GLY A 145 -13.77 -2.23 4.30
N ALA A 146 -12.98 -2.91 3.46
CA ALA A 146 -13.33 -3.10 2.05
C ALA A 146 -14.43 -4.16 1.88
N GLU A 147 -15.35 -3.89 0.96
CA GLU A 147 -16.41 -4.81 0.54
C GLU A 147 -16.06 -5.45 -0.79
N VAL A 148 -16.40 -6.73 -0.96
CA VAL A 148 -16.25 -7.44 -2.24
C VAL A 148 -17.50 -7.20 -3.06
N VAL A 149 -17.35 -6.55 -4.22
CA VAL A 149 -18.49 -6.18 -5.09
C VAL A 149 -18.58 -7.04 -6.35
N ALA A 150 -17.48 -7.70 -6.75
CA ALA A 150 -17.47 -8.63 -7.88
C ALA A 150 -16.39 -9.70 -7.73
N GLY A 151 -16.56 -10.81 -8.45
CA GLY A 151 -15.64 -11.95 -8.49
C GLY A 151 -16.24 -13.25 -7.94
N PRO A 152 -15.52 -14.38 -8.06
CA PRO A 152 -14.18 -14.49 -8.65
C PRO A 152 -14.20 -14.37 -10.18
N TYR A 153 -13.12 -13.85 -10.75
CA TYR A 153 -12.84 -13.88 -12.19
C TYR A 153 -11.33 -14.04 -12.44
N GLU A 154 -10.97 -14.45 -13.65
CA GLU A 154 -9.57 -14.55 -14.07
C GLU A 154 -9.12 -13.27 -14.76
N VAL A 155 -7.91 -12.80 -14.43
CA VAL A 155 -7.25 -11.72 -15.18
C VAL A 155 -6.32 -12.36 -16.22
N PRO A 156 -6.43 -11.97 -17.51
CA PRO A 156 -5.59 -12.54 -18.57
C PRO A 156 -4.10 -12.53 -18.23
N GLY A 157 -3.44 -13.67 -18.40
CA GLY A 157 -2.00 -13.83 -18.17
C GLY A 157 -1.56 -13.87 -16.70
N ARG A 158 -2.50 -14.00 -15.74
CA ARG A 158 -2.16 -14.04 -14.30
C ARG A 158 -2.54 -15.32 -13.56
N GLY A 159 -3.43 -16.16 -14.10
CA GLY A 159 -3.70 -17.51 -13.57
C GLY A 159 -4.13 -17.60 -12.10
N ASP A 160 -4.62 -16.50 -11.50
CA ASP A 160 -5.18 -16.47 -10.15
C ASP A 160 -6.63 -15.99 -10.19
N ASP A 161 -7.42 -16.34 -9.17
CA ASP A 161 -8.72 -15.70 -8.88
C ASP A 161 -8.53 -14.26 -8.38
N TYR A 162 -9.20 -13.32 -9.04
CA TYR A 162 -9.30 -11.92 -8.63
C TYR A 162 -10.73 -11.54 -8.26
N PHE A 163 -10.83 -10.49 -7.46
CA PHE A 163 -12.06 -9.93 -6.92
C PHE A 163 -11.98 -8.42 -6.95
N THR A 164 -13.08 -7.75 -7.31
CA THR A 164 -13.20 -6.30 -7.18
C THR A 164 -13.62 -5.98 -5.76
N ILE A 165 -12.92 -5.02 -5.16
CA ILE A 165 -13.23 -4.49 -3.84
C ILE A 165 -13.47 -2.98 -3.92
N VAL A 166 -14.38 -2.51 -3.07
CA VAL A 166 -14.66 -1.08 -2.88
C VAL A 166 -14.56 -0.79 -1.39
N ALA A 167 -13.96 0.33 -1.02
CA ALA A 167 -13.87 0.75 0.38
C ALA A 167 -14.07 2.26 0.50
N ASP A 168 -14.78 2.68 1.54
CA ASP A 168 -14.78 4.07 1.99
C ASP A 168 -13.44 4.38 2.65
N VAL A 169 -12.77 5.45 2.21
CA VAL A 169 -11.42 5.78 2.67
C VAL A 169 -11.41 6.20 4.14
N ALA A 170 -12.44 6.89 4.62
CA ALA A 170 -12.55 7.27 6.03
C ALA A 170 -12.68 6.02 6.92
N VAL A 171 -13.49 5.05 6.50
CA VAL A 171 -13.62 3.76 7.20
C VAL A 171 -12.29 3.00 7.18
N VAL A 172 -11.57 2.98 6.07
CA VAL A 172 -10.23 2.37 5.99
C VAL A 172 -9.28 2.98 7.01
N VAL A 173 -9.22 4.31 7.08
CA VAL A 173 -8.34 5.03 8.01
C VAL A 173 -8.74 4.77 9.47
N GLU A 174 -10.04 4.77 9.78
CA GLU A 174 -10.56 4.42 11.11
C GLU A 174 -10.13 3.00 11.52
N ARG A 175 -10.35 2.00 10.64
CA ARG A 175 -9.99 0.61 10.92
C ARG A 175 -8.48 0.43 11.12
N LEU A 176 -7.65 1.16 10.37
CA LEU A 176 -6.19 1.10 10.53
C LEU A 176 -5.74 1.54 11.93
N VAL A 177 -6.42 2.52 12.54
CA VAL A 177 -6.16 2.93 13.93
C VAL A 177 -6.40 1.76 14.89
N ASP A 178 -7.49 1.03 14.72
CA ASP A 178 -7.83 -0.16 15.54
C ASP A 178 -6.82 -1.31 15.38
N TYR A 179 -6.16 -1.40 14.21
CA TYR A 179 -5.09 -2.38 13.93
C TYR A 179 -3.71 -1.98 14.43
N GLY A 180 -3.61 -0.93 15.25
CA GLY A 180 -2.35 -0.49 15.85
C GLY A 180 -1.51 0.43 14.95
N PHE A 181 -2.06 0.94 13.85
CA PHE A 181 -1.39 1.93 13.01
C PHE A 181 -1.68 3.37 13.43
N LYS A 182 -2.30 3.59 14.60
CA LYS A 182 -2.62 4.92 15.12
C LYS A 182 -1.44 5.91 15.02
N PRO A 183 -0.21 5.59 15.48
CA PRO A 183 0.91 6.53 15.39
C PRO A 183 1.26 6.89 13.95
N LEU A 184 1.18 5.92 13.02
CA LEU A 184 1.43 6.14 11.60
C LEU A 184 0.36 7.06 10.99
N VAL A 185 -0.91 6.82 11.29
CA VAL A 185 -2.06 7.59 10.76
C VAL A 185 -2.01 9.03 11.26
N GLU A 186 -1.81 9.25 12.56
CA GLU A 186 -1.72 10.59 13.15
C GLU A 186 -0.52 11.37 12.60
N ALA A 187 0.63 10.70 12.47
CA ALA A 187 1.82 11.29 11.89
C ALA A 187 1.66 11.62 10.40
N ALA A 188 1.01 10.75 9.63
CA ALA A 188 0.70 11.01 8.21
C ALA A 188 -0.21 12.24 8.06
N ALA A 189 -1.24 12.36 8.91
CA ALA A 189 -2.13 13.53 8.94
C ALA A 189 -1.38 14.82 9.33
N ALA A 190 -0.34 14.71 10.16
CA ALA A 190 0.56 15.82 10.51
C ALA A 190 1.67 16.09 9.47
N GLY A 191 1.69 15.36 8.35
CA GLY A 191 2.68 15.54 7.28
C GLY A 191 4.06 14.91 7.55
N LYS A 192 4.20 14.07 8.58
CA LYS A 192 5.44 13.33 8.83
C LYS A 192 5.64 12.25 7.76
N SER A 193 6.84 12.24 7.19
CA SER A 193 7.24 11.34 6.10
C SER A 193 8.36 10.38 6.50
N GLU A 194 8.84 10.44 7.73
CA GLU A 194 10.10 9.87 8.16
C GLU A 194 9.95 9.26 9.55
N PHE A 195 10.25 7.97 9.71
CA PHE A 195 9.93 7.20 10.91
C PHE A 195 11.05 6.23 11.26
N SER A 196 11.38 6.13 12.54
CA SER A 196 12.14 5.02 13.11
C SER A 196 11.23 3.82 13.39
N LEU A 197 11.82 2.64 13.65
CA LEU A 197 11.04 1.50 14.15
C LEU A 197 10.33 1.83 15.47
N GLU A 198 10.96 2.60 16.36
CA GLU A 198 10.41 2.98 17.68
C GLU A 198 9.17 3.87 17.56
N ASP A 199 9.06 4.67 16.50
CA ASP A 199 7.83 5.42 16.20
C ASP A 199 6.62 4.50 15.99
N PHE A 200 6.82 3.24 15.59
CA PHE A 200 5.75 2.28 15.34
C PHE A 200 5.48 1.33 16.49
N VAL A 201 6.53 0.84 17.15
CA VAL A 201 6.42 -0.23 18.16
C VAL A 201 6.62 0.27 19.59
N GLY A 202 6.88 1.57 19.77
CA GLY A 202 7.26 2.16 21.04
C GLY A 202 8.75 2.00 21.36
N PRO A 203 9.23 2.63 22.44
CA PRO A 203 10.62 2.51 22.87
C PRO A 203 10.94 1.05 23.21
N ARG A 204 12.16 0.61 22.88
CA ARG A 204 12.63 -0.70 23.38
C ARG A 204 12.67 -0.63 24.92
N PRO A 205 12.19 -1.67 25.63
CA PRO A 205 12.43 -1.73 27.06
C PRO A 205 13.94 -1.72 27.29
N ASP A 206 14.41 -0.78 28.10
CA ASP A 206 15.82 -0.70 28.48
C ASP A 206 16.25 -2.04 29.06
N VAL A 207 17.20 -2.70 28.39
CA VAL A 207 17.93 -3.82 28.98
C VAL A 207 19.00 -3.23 29.90
N SER A 208 18.56 -2.52 30.93
CA SER A 208 19.41 -2.07 32.02
C SER A 208 18.73 -2.39 33.34
N ASP A 209 18.77 -3.67 33.69
CA ASP A 209 18.97 -4.11 35.07
C ASP A 209 19.20 -5.63 35.07
N SER A 210 20.40 -6.04 34.68
CA SER A 210 20.98 -7.27 35.21
C SER A 210 21.46 -6.96 36.63
N THR A 211 20.52 -6.80 37.57
CA THR A 211 20.88 -6.77 38.98
C THR A 211 21.45 -8.13 39.33
N THR A 212 22.71 -8.10 39.74
CA THR A 212 23.52 -9.18 40.26
C THR A 212 22.71 -10.01 41.25
N LEU A 213 22.37 -11.25 40.89
CA LEU A 213 21.93 -12.25 41.86
C LEU A 213 23.15 -12.61 42.71
N GLU A 214 23.26 -12.03 43.91
CA GLU A 214 24.14 -12.59 44.94
C GLU A 214 23.62 -14.00 45.30
N PRO A 215 24.50 -15.01 45.37
CA PRO A 215 24.10 -16.32 45.84
C PRO A 215 23.80 -16.26 47.33
N ALA A 216 22.60 -16.69 47.72
CA ALA A 216 22.23 -16.88 49.12
C ALA A 216 23.21 -17.85 49.80
N LYS A 217 23.71 -17.46 50.98
CA LYS A 217 24.48 -18.29 51.91
C LYS A 217 23.58 -19.28 52.64
#